data_AF-A0A497JW85-F1
#
_entry.id   AF-A0A497JW85-F1
#
_cell.length_a   1.000
_cell.length_b   1.000
_cell.length_c   1.000
_cell.angle_alpha   90.00
_cell.angle_beta   90.00
_cell.angle_gamma   90.00
#
_symmetry.space_group_name_H-M   'P 1'
#
loop_
_entity.id
_entity.type
_entity.pdbx_description
1 polymer ?
#
loop_
_entity_poly.entity_id
_entity_poly.type
_entity_poly.pdbx_seq_one_letter_code
_entity_poly.pdbx_strand_id
1 'polypeptide(L)'
;MPQVSTSSVAWAAVAFMIFLTGGGIYIIATENIPAVFTLADGRWSMVYPGASEQTLNEGLVAMVLNLFMFGGIFLAYRSTKVVNDRGKANNMLMLGAGLLLIGLAGGFYLYNLKLTVFR
;
A
#
# COMPACT_ATOMS: atom_id res chain seq x y z
N MET A 1 -22.78 -10.12 -24.89
CA MET A 1 -22.21 -9.60 -23.63
C MET A 1 -20.70 -9.59 -23.77
N PRO A 2 -19.99 -8.49 -23.47
CA PRO A 2 -18.52 -8.49 -23.54
C PRO A 2 -17.97 -9.56 -22.58
N GLN A 3 -17.09 -10.42 -23.08
CA GLN A 3 -16.48 -11.46 -22.25
C GLN A 3 -15.35 -10.85 -21.43
N VAL A 4 -15.55 -10.76 -20.12
CA VAL A 4 -14.52 -10.25 -19.20
C VAL A 4 -13.47 -11.34 -19.01
N SER A 5 -12.20 -11.00 -19.23
CA SER A 5 -11.11 -11.97 -19.05
C SER A 5 -10.88 -12.28 -17.56
N THR A 6 -10.55 -13.53 -17.23
CA THR A 6 -10.22 -13.94 -15.84
C THR A 6 -9.09 -13.10 -15.24
N SER A 7 -8.10 -12.71 -16.06
CA SER A 7 -7.01 -11.83 -15.64
C SER A 7 -7.49 -10.44 -15.22
N SER A 8 -8.45 -9.87 -15.95
CA SER A 8 -9.04 -8.57 -15.60
C SER A 8 -9.78 -8.64 -14.27
N VAL A 9 -10.51 -9.72 -14.02
CA VAL A 9 -11.18 -9.95 -12.73
C VAL A 9 -10.16 -10.07 -11.59
N ALA A 10 -9.06 -10.80 -11.79
CA ALA A 10 -8.01 -10.94 -10.79
C ALA A 10 -7.37 -9.59 -10.44
N TRP A 11 -7.03 -8.76 -11.43
CA TRP A 11 -6.48 -7.43 -11.19
C TRP A 11 -7.48 -6.49 -10.49
N ALA A 12 -8.76 -6.55 -10.85
CA ALA A 12 -9.80 -5.79 -10.16
C ALA A 12 -9.93 -6.22 -8.69
N ALA A 13 -9.88 -7.52 -8.41
CA ALA A 13 -9.93 -8.05 -7.05
C ALA A 13 -8.71 -7.59 -6.22
N VAL A 14 -7.50 -7.62 -6.80
CA VAL A 14 -6.28 -7.12 -6.14
C VAL A 14 -6.40 -5.63 -5.83
N ALA A 15 -6.80 -4.82 -6.81
CA ALA A 15 -6.99 -3.39 -6.62
C ALA A 15 -8.03 -3.10 -5.51
N PHE A 16 -9.13 -3.86 -5.51
CA PHE A 16 -10.16 -3.75 -4.48
C PHE A 16 -9.64 -4.13 -3.08
N MET A 17 -8.83 -5.18 -2.97
CA MET A 17 -8.22 -5.56 -1.68
C MET A 17 -7.22 -4.51 -1.17
N ILE A 18 -6.42 -3.92 -2.06
CA ILE A 18 -5.51 -2.81 -1.70
C ILE A 18 -6.32 -1.60 -1.22
N PHE A 19 -7.39 -1.25 -1.94
CA PHE A 19 -8.30 -0.19 -1.55
C PHE A 19 -8.92 -0.45 -0.18
N LEU A 20 -9.42 -1.67 0.07
CA LEU A 20 -10.06 -2.02 1.34
C LEU A 20 -9.08 -1.95 2.51
N THR A 21 -7.90 -2.55 2.35
CA THR A 21 -6.85 -2.61 3.39
C THR A 21 -6.19 -1.26 3.65
N GLY A 22 -6.14 -0.36 2.67
CA GLY A 22 -5.67 1.01 2.85
C GLY A 22 -6.71 1.98 3.42
N GLY A 23 -7.86 1.48 3.89
CA GLY A 23 -8.90 2.32 4.48
C GLY A 23 -9.75 3.07 3.45
N GLY A 24 -9.83 2.58 2.22
CA GLY A 24 -10.58 3.24 1.15
C GLY A 24 -12.06 3.46 1.47
N ILE A 25 -12.69 2.53 2.20
CA ILE A 25 -14.07 2.74 2.69
C ILE A 25 -14.13 3.94 3.63
N TYR A 26 -13.19 4.06 4.58
CA TYR A 26 -13.13 5.18 5.51
C TYR A 26 -12.96 6.51 4.77
N ILE A 27 -12.06 6.55 3.77
CA ILE A 27 -11.83 7.76 2.95
C ILE A 27 -13.11 8.23 2.25
N ILE A 28 -13.93 7.32 1.74
CA ILE A 28 -15.18 7.67 1.04
C ILE A 28 -16.32 7.97 2.02
N ALA A 29 -16.39 7.24 3.12
CA ALA A 29 -17.48 7.33 4.08
C ALA A 29 -17.35 8.52 5.04
N THR A 30 -16.14 9.02 5.28
CA THR A 30 -15.89 10.15 6.18
C THR A 30 -15.99 11.47 5.43
N GLU A 31 -17.01 12.26 5.74
CA GLU A 31 -17.11 13.64 5.25
C GLU A 31 -15.93 14.49 5.75
N ASN A 32 -15.33 15.27 4.85
CA ASN A 32 -14.25 16.22 5.15
C ASN A 32 -13.01 15.59 5.83
N ILE A 33 -12.59 14.39 5.39
CA ILE A 33 -11.36 13.78 5.88
C ILE A 33 -10.15 14.72 5.69
N PRO A 34 -9.41 15.06 6.76
CA PRO A 34 -8.29 15.98 6.64
C PRO A 34 -7.13 15.31 5.92
N ALA A 35 -6.50 16.03 4.99
CA ALA A 35 -5.23 15.58 4.39
C ALA A 35 -4.06 15.79 5.37
N VAL A 36 -4.09 16.89 6.10
CA VAL A 36 -3.11 17.27 7.12
C VAL A 36 -3.88 17.91 8.27
N PHE A 37 -3.41 17.74 9.49
CA PHE A 37 -3.97 18.41 10.67
C PHE A 37 -2.88 19.16 11.42
N THR A 38 -3.30 20.14 12.22
CA THR A 38 -2.42 20.95 13.06
C THR A 38 -2.41 20.38 14.47
N LEU A 39 -1.21 20.11 15.00
CA LEU A 39 -1.00 19.73 16.39
C LEU A 39 -1.27 20.92 17.33
N ALA A 40 -1.42 20.62 18.62
CA ALA A 40 -1.61 21.64 19.66
C ALA A 40 -0.44 22.65 19.75
N ASP A 41 0.75 22.27 19.29
CA ASP A 41 1.94 23.13 19.23
C ASP A 41 2.06 23.94 17.93
N GLY A 42 1.06 23.89 17.05
CA GLY A 42 1.02 24.60 15.77
C GLY A 42 1.77 23.89 14.63
N ARG A 43 2.37 22.72 14.87
CA ARG A 43 3.04 21.96 13.81
C ARG A 43 2.02 21.21 12.95
N TRP A 44 2.36 21.01 11.69
CA TRP A 44 1.56 20.20 10.77
C TRP A 44 1.97 18.73 10.88
N SER A 45 0.99 17.82 10.89
CA SER A 45 1.23 16.38 10.75
C SER A 45 0.27 15.75 9.77
N MET A 46 0.80 14.77 9.04
CA MET A 46 0.04 13.95 8.10
C MET A 46 -0.53 12.69 8.76
N VAL A 47 -0.14 12.37 10.01
CA VAL A 47 -0.51 11.15 10.72
C VAL A 47 -1.42 11.48 11.90
N TYR A 48 -2.66 11.03 11.83
CA TYR A 48 -3.68 11.42 12.79
C TYR A 48 -3.46 10.71 14.15
N PRO A 49 -3.59 11.41 15.30
CA PRO A 49 -3.31 10.86 16.64
C PRO A 49 -4.29 9.78 17.11
N GLY A 50 -5.50 9.71 16.55
CA GLY A 50 -6.49 8.68 16.87
C GLY A 50 -6.14 7.30 16.31
N ALA A 51 -6.39 6.24 17.08
CA ALA A 51 -6.14 4.86 16.66
C ALA A 51 -7.08 4.37 15.55
N SER A 52 -8.34 4.82 15.56
CA SER A 52 -9.39 4.45 14.61
C SER A 52 -9.58 5.46 13.48
N GLU A 53 -8.95 6.63 13.59
CA GLU A 53 -9.10 7.73 12.65
C GLU A 53 -7.88 7.77 11.74
N GLN A 54 -8.07 8.15 10.47
CA GLN A 54 -6.98 8.30 9.53
C GLN A 54 -7.11 9.60 8.73
N THR A 55 -5.98 10.17 8.34
CA THR A 55 -5.95 11.20 7.30
C THR A 55 -6.10 10.57 5.91
N LEU A 56 -6.39 11.42 4.92
CA LEU A 56 -6.33 11.01 3.51
C LEU A 56 -4.92 10.48 3.15
N ASN A 57 -3.88 11.14 3.65
CA ASN A 57 -2.50 10.81 3.35
C ASN A 57 -2.08 9.45 3.93
N GLU A 58 -2.49 9.14 5.17
CA GLU A 58 -2.23 7.83 5.78
C GLU A 58 -2.81 6.69 4.96
N GLY A 59 -4.06 6.83 4.52
CA GLY A 59 -4.73 5.82 3.71
C GLY A 59 -4.07 5.64 2.34
N LEU A 60 -3.77 6.73 1.63
CA LEU A 60 -3.11 6.67 0.33
C LEU A 60 -1.71 6.07 0.42
N VAL A 61 -0.92 6.46 1.43
CA VAL A 61 0.42 5.89 1.67
C VAL A 61 0.30 4.40 1.99
N ALA A 62 -0.66 3.98 2.82
CA ALA A 62 -0.90 2.57 3.10
C ALA A 62 -1.26 1.77 1.83
N MET A 63 -2.09 2.33 0.94
CA MET A 63 -2.42 1.69 -0.35
C MET A 63 -1.18 1.51 -1.23
N VAL A 64 -0.32 2.52 -1.33
CA VAL A 64 0.92 2.44 -2.13
C VAL A 64 1.89 1.40 -1.55
N LEU A 65 2.03 1.36 -0.22
CA LEU A 65 2.88 0.37 0.45
C LEU A 65 2.34 -1.07 0.24
N ASN A 66 1.03 -1.25 0.32
CA ASN A 66 0.38 -2.53 0.01
C ASN A 66 0.58 -2.93 -1.46
N LEU A 67 0.51 -1.97 -2.39
CA LEU A 67 0.82 -2.19 -3.81
C LEU A 67 2.27 -2.64 -4.00
N PHE A 68 3.23 -2.04 -3.30
CA PHE A 68 4.63 -2.48 -3.35
C PHE A 68 4.82 -3.89 -2.80
N MET A 69 4.18 -4.24 -1.68
CA MET A 69 4.23 -5.60 -1.15
C MET A 69 3.65 -6.63 -2.13
N PHE A 70 2.46 -6.37 -2.66
CA PHE A 70 1.84 -7.25 -3.66
C PHE A 70 2.70 -7.34 -4.94
N GLY A 71 3.12 -6.20 -5.48
CA GLY A 71 3.96 -6.13 -6.68
C GLY A 71 5.27 -6.86 -6.50
N GLY A 72 5.88 -6.75 -5.32
CA GLY A 72 7.10 -7.46 -4.94
C GLY A 72 6.94 -8.97 -4.97
N ILE A 73 5.90 -9.50 -4.31
CA ILE A 73 5.57 -10.93 -4.31
C ILE A 73 5.23 -11.41 -5.73
N PHE A 74 4.46 -10.62 -6.48
CA PHE A 74 4.08 -10.97 -7.85
C PHE A 74 5.29 -11.05 -8.79
N LEU A 75 6.22 -10.10 -8.71
CA LEU A 75 7.46 -10.13 -9.50
C LEU A 75 8.35 -11.31 -9.11
N ALA A 76 8.48 -11.59 -7.81
CA ALA A 76 9.21 -12.75 -7.31
C ALA A 76 8.58 -14.07 -7.80
N TYR A 77 7.25 -14.20 -7.80
CA TYR A 77 6.58 -15.36 -8.39
C TYR A 77 6.86 -15.46 -9.89
N ARG A 78 6.75 -14.36 -10.63
CA ARG A 78 6.98 -14.36 -12.09
C ARG A 78 8.42 -14.67 -12.45
N SER A 79 9.41 -14.34 -11.61
CA SER A 79 10.81 -14.68 -11.85
C SER A 79 11.03 -16.19 -11.89
N THR A 80 10.31 -16.97 -11.07
CA THR A 80 10.38 -18.45 -11.07
C THR A 80 9.85 -19.09 -12.36
N LYS A 81 9.07 -18.36 -13.15
CA LYS A 81 8.50 -18.83 -14.41
C LYS A 81 9.37 -18.50 -15.62
N VAL A 82 10.46 -17.74 -15.44
CA VAL A 82 11.41 -17.41 -16.51
C VAL A 82 12.47 -18.49 -16.59
N VAL A 83 12.41 -19.34 -17.62
CA VAL A 83 13.31 -20.51 -17.77
C VAL A 83 14.57 -20.19 -18.59
N ASN A 84 14.41 -19.38 -19.65
CA ASN A 84 15.45 -19.25 -20.69
C ASN A 84 16.38 -18.04 -20.52
N ASP A 85 16.09 -17.17 -19.54
CA ASP A 85 16.85 -15.94 -19.32
C ASP A 85 17.11 -15.73 -17.83
N ARG A 86 18.28 -16.20 -17.39
CA ARG A 86 18.72 -16.09 -15.99
C ARG A 86 18.92 -14.64 -15.56
N GLY A 87 19.38 -13.77 -16.46
CA GLY A 87 19.58 -12.35 -16.15
C GLY A 87 18.26 -11.64 -15.87
N LYS A 88 17.26 -11.87 -16.73
CA LYS A 88 15.90 -11.37 -16.53
C LYS A 88 15.24 -11.94 -15.28
N ALA A 89 15.36 -13.24 -15.04
CA ALA A 89 14.84 -13.87 -13.83
C ALA A 89 15.44 -13.23 -12.56
N ASN A 90 16.76 -13.03 -12.54
CA ASN A 90 17.45 -12.41 -11.41
C ASN A 90 17.02 -10.96 -11.20
N ASN A 91 16.92 -10.16 -12.26
CA ASN A 91 16.46 -8.77 -12.16
C ASN A 91 15.03 -8.67 -11.63
N MET A 92 14.13 -9.54 -12.09
CA MET A 92 12.75 -9.60 -11.58
C MET A 92 12.69 -9.99 -10.12
N LEU A 93 13.53 -10.94 -9.68
CA LEU A 93 13.62 -11.33 -8.28
C LEU A 93 14.16 -10.18 -7.41
N MET A 94 15.24 -9.51 -7.84
CA MET A 94 15.83 -8.40 -7.10
C MET A 94 14.87 -7.21 -6.99
N LEU A 95 14.22 -6.82 -8.09
CA LEU A 95 13.20 -5.77 -8.08
C LEU A 95 12.01 -6.17 -7.20
N GLY A 96 11.56 -7.43 -7.29
CA GLY A 96 10.47 -7.94 -6.47
C GLY A 96 10.80 -7.90 -4.98
N ALA A 97 11.99 -8.36 -4.59
CA ALA A 97 12.47 -8.31 -3.22
C ALA A 97 12.60 -6.86 -2.73
N GLY A 98 13.14 -5.96 -3.54
CA GLY A 98 13.24 -4.53 -3.22
C GLY A 98 11.88 -3.88 -2.94
N LEU A 99 10.90 -4.10 -3.83
CA LEU A 99 9.53 -3.58 -3.63
C LEU A 99 8.89 -4.14 -2.35
N LEU A 100 9.05 -5.44 -2.10
CA LEU A 100 8.51 -6.08 -0.90
C LEU A 100 9.12 -5.47 0.37
N LEU A 101 10.44 -5.27 0.40
CA LEU A 101 11.14 -4.67 1.54
C LEU A 101 10.74 -3.20 1.75
N ILE A 102 10.63 -2.41 0.69
CA ILE A 102 10.17 -1.01 0.78
C ILE A 102 8.74 -0.95 1.33
N GLY A 103 7.84 -1.80 0.82
CA GLY A 103 6.47 -1.87 1.30
C GLY A 103 6.39 -2.27 2.78
N LEU A 104 7.11 -3.33 3.19
CA LEU A 104 7.15 -3.79 4.58
C LEU A 104 7.78 -2.76 5.52
N ALA A 105 8.94 -2.22 5.19
CA ALA A 105 9.64 -1.24 6.01
C ALA A 105 8.84 0.07 6.13
N GLY A 106 8.27 0.55 5.02
CA GLY A 106 7.41 1.73 5.02
C GLY A 106 6.12 1.52 5.82
N GLY A 107 5.50 0.35 5.73
CA GLY A 107 4.31 0.01 6.52
C GLY A 107 4.62 -0.05 8.01
N PHE A 108 5.72 -0.70 8.38
CA PHE A 108 6.21 -0.74 9.75
C PHE A 108 6.53 0.67 10.28
N TYR A 109 7.18 1.51 9.47
CA TYR A 109 7.46 2.89 9.82
C TYR A 109 6.18 3.70 10.07
N LEU A 110 5.19 3.61 9.17
CA LEU A 110 3.90 4.30 9.32
C LEU A 110 3.17 3.87 10.60
N TYR A 111 3.19 2.57 10.91
CA TYR A 111 2.62 2.04 12.15
C TYR A 111 3.29 2.61 13.40
N ASN A 112 4.63 2.67 13.43
CA ASN A 112 5.37 3.23 14.56
C ASN A 112 5.17 4.75 14.68
N LEU A 113 5.06 5.45 13.55
CA LEU A 113 4.75 6.88 13.54
C LEU A 113 3.37 7.13 14.16
N LYS A 114 2.36 6.32 13.81
CA LYS A 114 1.03 6.34 14.44
C LYS A 114 1.11 6.17 15.96
N LEU A 115 1.85 5.15 16.43
CA LEU A 115 2.03 4.90 17.86
C LEU A 115 2.74 6.04 18.60
N THR A 116 3.66 6.72 17.92
CA THR A 116 4.41 7.84 18.51
C THR A 116 3.52 9.07 18.66
N VAL A 117 2.65 9.34 17.69
CA VAL A 117 1.70 10.46 17.74
C VAL A 117 0.56 10.21 18.73
N PHE A 118 0.22 8.94 19.01
CA PHE A 118 -0.79 8.55 20.00
C PHE A 118 -0.33 8.77 21.45
N ARG A 119 0.98 8.77 21.72
CA ARG A 119 1.55 8.91 23.08
C ARG A 119 1.78 10.37 23.45
#